data_AF-A0A257X7P8-F1
#
_entry.id   AF-A0A257X7P8-F1
#
_cell.length_a   1.000
_cell.length_b   1.000
_cell.length_c   1.000
_cell.angle_alpha   90.00
_cell.angle_beta   90.00
_cell.angle_gamma   90.00
#
_symmetry.space_group_name_H-M   'P 1'
#
loop_
_entity.id
_entity.type
_entity.pdbx_description
1 polymer ?
#
loop_
_entity_poly.entity_id
_entity_poly.type
_entity_poly.pdbx_seq_one_letter_code
_entity_poly.pdbx_strand_id
1 'polypeptide(L)'
;MDRRAFLTASTLGLASLRCGPALQATTGPGVAAPTLAKPAKSTVLFFLCGGASHIDMWDMKPEAPMEFRGEFKPIRTTGADIRLCEHLPLLAKQAHNFALVHGVTDSGLATGDHHAGYYYNLTGHAPDITFKQQGNDRR
;
A
#
# COMPACT_ATOMS: atom_id res chain seq x y z
N MET A 1 6.24 -15.62 -48.42
CA MET A 1 6.29 -14.15 -48.29
C MET A 1 7.64 -13.69 -48.79
N ASP A 2 7.69 -12.69 -49.67
CA ASP A 2 8.95 -12.15 -50.19
C ASP A 2 9.66 -11.27 -49.13
N ARG A 3 10.99 -11.30 -49.08
CA ARG A 3 11.82 -10.54 -48.11
C ARG A 3 11.53 -9.05 -48.16
N ARG A 4 11.28 -8.53 -49.36
CA ARG A 4 10.91 -7.13 -49.58
C ARG A 4 9.56 -6.80 -48.93
N ALA A 5 8.57 -7.67 -49.09
CA ALA A 5 7.25 -7.49 -48.49
C ALA A 5 7.31 -7.53 -46.95
N PHE A 6 8.13 -8.43 -46.39
CA PHE A 6 8.36 -8.48 -44.94
C PHE A 6 9.00 -7.18 -44.42
N LEU A 7 10.09 -6.72 -45.04
CA LEU A 7 10.78 -5.49 -44.61
C LEU A 7 9.90 -4.24 -44.74
N THR A 8 9.11 -4.11 -45.81
CA THR A 8 8.19 -2.98 -46.00
C THR A 8 7.05 -3.00 -44.97
N ALA A 9 6.51 -4.18 -44.64
CA ALA A 9 5.49 -4.29 -43.60
C ALA A 9 6.05 -3.98 -42.20
N SER A 10 7.28 -4.40 -41.90
CA SER A 10 7.93 -4.14 -40.61
C SER A 10 8.26 -2.66 -40.38
N THR A 11 8.66 -1.92 -41.41
CA THR A 11 8.95 -0.48 -41.27
C THR A 11 7.69 0.37 -41.08
N LEU A 12 6.57 0.00 -41.70
CA LEU A 12 5.26 0.61 -41.47
C LEU A 12 4.77 0.40 -40.03
N GLY A 13 5.00 -0.77 -39.44
CA GLY A 13 4.67 -1.06 -38.04
C GLY A 13 5.52 -0.33 -36.99
N LEU A 14 6.77 0.02 -37.33
CA LEU A 14 7.66 0.81 -36.46
C LEU A 14 7.41 2.32 -36.57
N ALA A 15 6.98 2.81 -37.74
CA ALA A 15 6.63 4.22 -37.93
C ALA A 15 5.34 4.59 -37.19
N SER A 16 4.37 3.68 -37.09
CA SER A 16 3.12 3.91 -36.34
C SER A 16 3.35 4.03 -34.82
N LEU A 17 4.38 3.40 -34.27
CA LEU A 17 4.79 3.55 -32.86
C LEU A 17 5.38 4.93 -32.54
N ARG A 18 5.83 5.69 -33.54
CA ARG A 18 6.38 7.05 -33.35
C ARG A 18 5.36 8.17 -33.54
N CYS A 19 4.20 7.87 -34.10
CA CYS A 19 3.17 8.87 -34.41
C CYS A 19 1.79 8.56 -33.78
N GLY A 20 1.64 7.43 -33.09
CA GLY A 20 0.54 7.22 -32.16
C GLY A 20 0.69 8.16 -30.95
N PRO A 21 -0.40 8.64 -30.34
CA PRO A 21 -0.29 9.38 -29.09
C PRO A 21 0.48 8.50 -28.11
N ALA A 22 1.52 9.05 -27.48
CA ALA A 22 2.10 8.39 -26.33
C ALA A 22 0.94 8.07 -25.38
N LEU A 23 0.78 6.79 -25.01
CA LEU A 23 0.03 6.42 -23.83
C LEU A 23 0.81 6.98 -22.63
N GLN A 24 0.76 8.30 -22.45
CA GLN A 24 0.95 8.89 -21.15
C GLN A 24 -0.15 8.28 -20.31
N ALA A 25 0.25 7.44 -19.36
CA ALA A 25 -0.58 7.21 -18.19
C ALA A 25 -0.85 8.59 -17.61
N THR A 26 -2.00 9.16 -17.94
CA THR A 26 -2.50 10.32 -17.24
C THR A 26 -2.76 9.81 -15.83
N THR A 27 -1.88 10.19 -14.90
CA THR A 27 -2.35 10.41 -13.53
C THR A 27 -3.51 11.38 -13.69
N GLY A 28 -4.74 10.85 -13.74
CA GLY A 28 -5.93 11.67 -13.91
C GLY A 28 -5.88 12.84 -12.92
N PRO A 29 -6.46 14.00 -13.27
CA PRO A 29 -6.44 15.16 -12.38
C PRO A 29 -6.79 14.67 -10.99
N GLY A 30 -5.83 14.80 -10.05
CA GLY A 30 -6.00 14.31 -8.70
C GLY A 30 -7.35 14.81 -8.23
N VAL A 31 -8.24 13.87 -7.91
CA VAL A 31 -9.58 14.16 -7.39
C VAL A 31 -9.37 15.28 -6.40
N ALA A 32 -9.91 16.46 -6.70
CA ALA A 32 -9.70 17.63 -5.86
C ALA A 32 -10.03 17.17 -4.45
N ALA A 33 -9.01 17.20 -3.57
CA ALA A 33 -9.17 16.68 -2.23
C ALA A 33 -10.44 17.33 -1.68
N PRO A 34 -11.45 16.54 -1.27
CA PRO A 34 -12.69 17.11 -0.76
C PRO A 34 -12.28 18.15 0.27
N THR A 35 -12.83 19.37 0.16
CA THR A 35 -12.54 20.46 1.10
C THR A 35 -12.59 19.85 2.49
N LEU A 36 -11.40 19.70 3.10
CA LEU A 36 -11.24 18.84 4.26
C LEU A 36 -12.24 19.34 5.30
N ALA A 37 -13.05 18.42 5.85
CA ALA A 37 -13.82 18.71 7.03
C ALA A 37 -12.90 19.38 8.07
N LYS A 38 -13.47 20.21 8.96
CA LYS A 38 -12.69 20.87 10.03
C LYS A 38 -11.72 19.84 10.65
N PRO A 39 -10.44 20.20 10.84
CA PRO A 39 -9.44 19.27 11.33
C PRO A 39 -9.92 18.63 12.64
N ALA A 40 -9.58 17.35 12.82
CA ALA A 40 -9.91 16.64 14.05
C ALA A 40 -9.34 17.41 15.26
N LYS A 41 -10.14 17.59 16.31
CA LYS A 41 -9.71 18.31 17.53
C LYS A 41 -8.67 17.53 18.34
N SER A 42 -8.76 16.20 18.29
CA SER A 42 -7.85 15.28 18.97
C SER A 42 -7.76 13.97 18.17
N THR A 43 -6.62 13.29 18.27
CA THR A 43 -6.37 11.98 17.66
C THR A 43 -5.74 11.06 18.71
N VAL A 44 -6.06 9.77 18.63
CA VAL A 44 -5.40 8.72 19.44
C VAL A 44 -4.64 7.83 18.47
N LEU A 45 -3.34 7.68 18.70
CA LEU A 45 -2.47 6.84 17.87
C LEU A 45 -2.11 5.56 18.63
N PHE A 46 -2.44 4.42 18.03
CA PHE A 46 -1.95 3.11 18.47
C PHE A 46 -0.79 2.70 17.57
N PHE A 47 0.45 2.86 18.06
CA PHE A 47 1.65 2.47 17.34
C PHE A 47 2.21 1.15 17.91
N LEU A 48 2.13 0.08 17.13
CA LEU A 48 2.57 -1.26 17.55
C LEU A 48 4.03 -1.46 17.16
N CYS A 49 4.94 -1.07 18.06
CA CYS A 49 6.38 -1.21 17.88
C CYS A 49 6.75 -2.71 17.75
N GLY A 50 7.23 -3.13 16.59
CA GLY A 50 7.50 -4.54 16.25
C GLY A 50 6.50 -5.17 15.28
N GLY A 51 5.39 -4.49 15.01
CA GLY A 51 4.34 -4.94 14.10
C GLY A 51 3.45 -6.01 14.72
N ALA A 52 2.16 -5.96 14.41
CA ALA A 52 1.28 -7.08 14.67
C ALA A 52 1.13 -7.91 13.39
N SER A 53 0.91 -9.22 13.53
CA SER A 53 0.76 -10.10 12.38
C SER A 53 -0.46 -9.69 11.56
N HIS A 54 -0.24 -9.09 10.40
CA HIS A 54 -1.32 -8.61 9.54
C HIS A 54 -2.22 -9.75 9.06
N ILE A 55 -1.64 -10.90 8.73
CA ILE A 55 -2.36 -12.10 8.27
C ILE A 55 -3.24 -12.72 9.37
N ASP A 56 -2.92 -12.46 10.63
CA ASP A 56 -3.66 -12.95 11.79
C ASP A 56 -4.64 -11.92 12.37
N MET A 57 -4.75 -10.73 11.76
CA MET A 57 -5.57 -9.63 12.25
C MET A 57 -6.54 -9.06 11.23
N TRP A 58 -6.04 -8.24 10.30
CA TRP A 58 -6.88 -7.42 9.40
C TRP A 58 -6.60 -7.65 7.91
N ASP A 59 -5.52 -8.35 7.55
CA ASP A 59 -5.18 -8.69 6.17
C ASP A 59 -5.07 -10.21 5.97
N MET A 60 -6.05 -10.94 6.49
CA MET A 60 -6.11 -12.39 6.41
C MET A 60 -6.13 -12.87 4.96
N LYS A 61 -5.55 -14.04 4.69
CA LYS A 61 -5.51 -14.65 3.35
C LYS A 61 -6.27 -15.98 3.31
N PRO A 62 -7.58 -16.03 3.63
CA PRO A 62 -8.30 -17.29 3.82
C PRO A 62 -8.26 -18.24 2.62
N GLU A 63 -8.08 -17.71 1.41
CA GLU A 63 -7.98 -18.48 0.17
C GLU A 63 -6.55 -18.94 -0.19
N ALA A 64 -5.53 -18.47 0.53
CA ALA A 64 -4.15 -18.92 0.32
C ALA A 64 -3.94 -20.34 0.87
N PRO A 65 -2.89 -21.05 0.41
CA PRO A 65 -2.54 -22.36 0.96
C PRO A 65 -2.33 -22.32 2.48
N MET A 66 -2.51 -23.47 3.14
CA MET A 66 -2.48 -23.60 4.61
C MET A 66 -1.16 -23.08 5.21
N GLU A 67 -0.07 -23.24 4.47
CA GLU A 67 1.27 -22.83 4.82
C GLU A 67 1.44 -21.29 4.87
N PHE A 68 0.52 -20.54 4.27
CA PHE A 68 0.62 -19.07 4.14
C PHE A 68 -0.54 -18.30 4.80
N ARG A 69 -1.72 -18.90 4.99
CA ARG A 69 -2.94 -18.15 5.35
C ARG A 69 -3.18 -17.82 6.83
N GLY A 70 -2.29 -18.25 7.73
CA GLY A 70 -2.53 -18.19 9.18
C GLY A 70 -3.54 -19.25 9.64
N GLU A 71 -3.58 -19.52 10.95
CA GLU A 71 -4.47 -20.56 11.52
C GLU A 71 -5.89 -20.07 11.82
N PHE A 72 -6.07 -18.75 11.91
CA PHE A 72 -7.32 -18.12 12.35
C PHE A 72 -8.33 -17.97 11.23
N LYS A 73 -9.60 -17.79 11.61
CA LYS A 73 -10.71 -17.63 10.67
C LYS A 73 -11.22 -16.20 10.57
N PRO A 74 -11.64 -15.75 9.38
CA PRO A 74 -12.26 -14.44 9.23
C PRO A 74 -13.70 -14.44 9.75
N ILE A 75 -14.10 -13.34 10.39
CA ILE A 75 -15.48 -13.02 10.76
C ILE A 75 -16.02 -11.87 9.92
N ARG A 76 -17.34 -11.85 9.72
CA ARG A 76 -18.04 -10.71 9.12
C ARG A 76 -17.96 -9.51 10.05
N THR A 77 -17.90 -8.32 9.46
CA THR A 77 -17.88 -7.05 10.21
C THR A 77 -19.10 -6.20 9.84
N THR A 78 -19.23 -5.05 10.50
CA THR A 78 -20.25 -4.04 10.15
C THR A 78 -19.93 -3.29 8.84
N GLY A 79 -18.70 -3.39 8.32
CA GLY A 79 -18.34 -2.90 6.99
C GLY A 79 -18.52 -4.03 5.96
N ALA A 80 -19.25 -3.77 4.89
CA ALA A 80 -19.61 -4.79 3.90
C ALA A 80 -18.38 -5.50 3.29
N ASP A 81 -17.33 -4.74 3.02
CA ASP A 81 -16.12 -5.21 2.34
C ASP A 81 -14.96 -5.51 3.30
N ILE A 82 -15.18 -5.42 4.61
CA ILE A 82 -14.13 -5.62 5.63
C ILE A 82 -14.38 -6.96 6.34
N ARG A 83 -13.35 -7.81 6.36
CA ARG A 83 -13.28 -9.02 7.18
C ARG A 83 -12.07 -8.93 8.11
N LEU A 84 -12.24 -9.40 9.33
CA LEU A 84 -11.19 -9.40 10.36
C LEU A 84 -11.09 -10.78 11.01
N CYS A 85 -9.99 -11.02 11.73
CA CYS A 85 -9.80 -12.23 12.53
C CYS A 85 -10.88 -12.40 13.60
N GLU A 86 -11.29 -13.64 13.85
CA GLU A 86 -12.26 -14.02 14.88
C GLU A 86 -11.88 -13.56 16.29
N HIS A 87 -10.59 -13.29 16.55
CA HIS A 87 -10.09 -12.74 17.81
C HIS A 87 -10.24 -11.21 17.94
N LEU A 88 -10.82 -10.52 16.95
CA LEU A 88 -11.09 -9.08 16.96
C LEU A 88 -12.60 -8.75 16.95
N PRO A 89 -13.45 -9.38 17.79
CA PRO A 89 -14.91 -9.25 17.68
C PRO A 89 -15.42 -7.85 18.03
N LEU A 90 -14.73 -7.11 18.90
CA LEU A 90 -15.09 -5.73 19.24
C LEU A 90 -14.74 -4.76 18.10
N LEU A 91 -13.61 -4.98 17.43
CA LEU A 91 -13.21 -4.17 16.27
C LEU A 91 -14.13 -4.44 15.07
N ALA A 92 -14.55 -5.69 14.85
CA ALA A 92 -15.50 -6.05 13.79
C ALA A 92 -16.84 -5.29 13.90
N LYS A 93 -17.29 -5.02 15.13
CA LYS A 93 -18.48 -4.19 15.40
C LYS A 93 -18.30 -2.72 15.02
N GLN A 94 -17.06 -2.26 14.83
CA GLN A 94 -16.71 -0.86 14.53
C GLN A 94 -16.27 -0.63 13.08
N ALA A 95 -16.27 -1.66 12.22
CA ALA A 95 -15.82 -1.54 10.82
C ALA A 95 -16.56 -0.52 9.96
N HIS A 96 -17.78 -0.12 10.32
CA HIS A 96 -18.48 1.00 9.68
C HIS A 96 -17.91 2.39 10.03
N ASN A 97 -17.04 2.48 11.04
CA ASN A 97 -16.43 3.73 11.54
C ASN A 97 -14.97 3.90 11.11
N PHE A 98 -14.38 2.95 10.38
CA PHE A 98 -13.00 3.05 9.95
C PHE A 98 -12.81 2.61 8.50
N ALA A 99 -11.74 3.12 7.90
CA ALA A 99 -11.21 2.59 6.64
C ALA A 99 -9.98 1.73 6.95
N LEU A 100 -9.87 0.60 6.26
CA LEU A 100 -8.70 -0.26 6.34
C LEU A 100 -7.75 0.07 5.19
N VAL A 101 -6.47 0.30 5.51
CA VAL A 101 -5.42 0.60 4.52
C VAL A 101 -4.48 -0.60 4.45
N HIS A 102 -4.46 -1.29 3.30
CA HIS A 102 -3.67 -2.52 3.11
C HIS A 102 -2.21 -2.28 2.69
N GLY A 103 -1.85 -1.03 2.37
CA GLY A 103 -0.51 -0.72 1.89
C GLY A 103 -0.14 0.73 2.11
N VAL A 104 1.10 0.93 2.55
CA VAL A 104 1.76 2.23 2.65
C VAL A 104 3.10 2.07 1.93
N THR A 105 3.52 3.11 1.21
CA THR A 105 4.83 3.16 0.54
C THR A 105 5.58 4.39 1.01
N ASP A 106 6.88 4.25 1.19
CA ASP A 106 7.80 5.36 1.47
C ASP A 106 8.17 6.16 0.21
N SER A 107 7.66 5.79 -0.97
CA SER A 107 7.98 6.44 -2.26
C SER A 107 9.49 6.52 -2.57
N GLY A 108 10.27 5.56 -2.08
CA GLY A 108 11.71 5.50 -2.25
C GLY A 108 12.51 6.28 -1.20
N LEU A 109 11.85 6.80 -0.16
CA LEU A 109 12.49 7.56 0.92
C LEU A 109 12.97 6.67 2.08
N ALA A 110 12.61 5.39 2.10
CA ALA A 110 13.07 4.49 3.15
C ALA A 110 14.57 4.20 3.00
N THR A 111 15.26 4.25 4.13
CA THR A 111 16.68 3.91 4.24
C THR A 111 16.92 2.41 4.48
N GLY A 112 15.85 1.60 4.57
CA GLY A 112 15.92 0.21 5.02
C GLY A 112 16.17 0.03 6.52
N ASP A 113 16.29 1.13 7.26
CA ASP A 113 16.43 1.15 8.72
C ASP A 113 15.06 1.27 9.40
N HIS A 114 14.82 0.42 10.39
CA HIS A 114 13.53 0.31 11.06
C HIS A 114 13.19 1.58 11.88
N HIS A 115 14.20 2.20 12.50
CA HIS A 115 14.03 3.40 13.31
C HIS A 115 13.77 4.61 12.41
N ALA A 116 14.46 4.67 11.27
CA ALA A 116 14.23 5.67 10.23
C ALA A 116 12.81 5.55 9.66
N GLY A 117 12.33 4.31 9.47
CA GLY A 117 10.94 4.03 9.10
C GLY A 117 9.94 4.54 10.14
N TYR A 118 10.20 4.34 11.43
CA TYR A 118 9.34 4.86 12.50
C TYR A 118 9.27 6.39 12.47
N TYR A 119 10.42 7.04 12.38
CA TYR A 119 10.51 8.50 12.31
C TYR A 119 9.69 9.03 11.12
N TYR A 120 9.88 8.46 9.93
CA TYR A 120 9.15 8.88 8.74
C TYR A 120 7.64 8.68 8.88
N ASN A 121 7.18 7.51 9.32
CA ASN A 121 5.75 7.22 9.45
C ASN A 121 5.06 8.07 10.52
N LEU A 122 5.77 8.47 11.58
CA LEU A 122 5.20 9.26 12.68
C LEU A 122 5.26 10.77 12.44
N THR A 123 6.23 11.25 11.66
CA THR A 123 6.49 12.69 11.48
C THR A 123 6.22 13.20 10.07
N GLY A 124 6.20 12.32 9.07
CA GLY A 124 6.15 12.67 7.65
C GLY A 124 7.46 13.27 7.09
N HIS A 125 8.52 13.36 7.90
CA HIS A 125 9.80 13.95 7.49
C HIS A 125 10.80 12.86 7.12
N ALA A 126 11.42 12.99 5.95
CA ALA A 126 12.45 12.06 5.53
C ALA A 126 13.67 12.17 6.46
N PRO A 127 14.23 11.04 6.93
CA PRO A 127 15.44 11.05 7.76
C PRO A 127 16.61 11.58 6.95
N ASP A 128 17.38 12.52 7.53
CA ASP A 128 18.57 13.08 6.91
C ASP A 128 19.84 12.32 7.30
N ILE A 129 21.00 12.82 6.84
CA ILE A 129 22.31 12.20 7.06
C ILE A 129 22.73 12.12 8.54
N THR A 130 22.07 12.88 9.42
CA THR A 130 22.32 12.89 10.86
C THR A 130 21.55 11.77 11.58
N PHE A 131 20.58 11.16 10.91
CA PHE A 131 19.82 10.05 11.46
C PHE A 131 20.74 8.83 11.63
N LYS A 132 20.93 8.39 12.87
CA LYS A 132 21.81 7.27 13.19
C LYS A 132 21.23 5.98 12.60
N GLN A 133 21.81 5.49 11.52
CA GLN A 133 21.48 4.19 10.94
C GLN A 133 22.12 3.09 11.79
N GLN A 134 21.33 2.45 12.65
CA GLN A 134 21.76 1.29 13.42
C GLN A 134 21.22 -0.01 12.83
N GLY A 135 20.45 0.06 11.74
CA GLY A 135 19.75 -1.08 11.17
C GLY A 135 18.77 -1.67 12.19
N ASN A 136 18.85 -2.98 12.40
CA ASN A 136 18.07 -3.68 13.43
C ASN A 136 18.88 -3.90 14.72
N ASP A 137 19.99 -3.17 14.91
CA ASP A 137 20.81 -3.27 16.11
C ASP A 137 20.11 -2.55 17.27
N ARG A 138 19.51 -3.34 18.17
CA ARG A 138 18.73 -2.89 19.34
C ARG A 138 19.61 -2.64 20.57
N ARG A 139 20.92 -2.52 20.39
CA ARG A 139 21.89 -2.28 21.48
C ARG A 139 22.12 -0.80 21.76
#